data_AF-A0A2T9XV67-F1
#
_entry.id   AF-A0A2T9XV67-F1
#
_cell.length_a   1.000
_cell.length_b   1.000
_cell.length_c   1.000
_cell.angle_alpha   90.00
_cell.angle_beta   90.00
_cell.angle_gamma   90.00
#
_symmetry.space_group_name_H-M   'P 1'
#
loop_
_entity.id
_entity.type
_entity.pdbx_description
1 polymer ?
#
loop_
_entity_poly.entity_id
_entity_poly.type
_entity_poly.pdbx_seq_one_letter_code
_entity_poly.pdbx_strand_id
1 'polypeptide(L)'
;MRTPPIAAAAALATAAALLLAACGTPGSGGGVAATTAATASGAAACAPVKGDKLVVLTDDKGLQNADNVIPAVNAAAAAADPALVPLLDTVSASLDTTKLIGLNKSVDIDRKTSSEVAAAYVTDAGLTAPDASVGGGRHVVIGAANFSESATLSEVYAAVLRSAGYTADVQTIGNRETYLPALESGQITATPEYAATLAEFLNTKVNGASASPVASGDVKATVTALTTLGEGVGLTFGAASAAQDQNAFAVTREFAQEHGVTTLSELAAACGSLVLAGPAECPERPFCQPGLESKYGLAFSDFKSYDFGLIGDAVRHGEAAIGLVLSSDGSLAS
;
A
#
# COMPACT_ATOMS: atom_id res chain seq x y z
N MET A 1 -10.20 4.70 71.42
CA MET A 1 -9.70 5.32 72.66
C MET A 1 -8.25 4.90 72.80
N ARG A 2 -7.19 5.72 72.78
CA ARG A 2 -6.96 7.12 73.17
C ARG A 2 -5.75 7.67 72.38
N THR A 3 -5.79 8.96 72.02
CA THR A 3 -4.66 9.88 71.74
C THR A 3 -3.89 10.20 73.05
N PRO A 4 -2.85 11.09 73.18
CA PRO A 4 -2.19 12.09 72.28
C PRO A 4 -0.62 12.11 72.48
N PRO A 5 0.17 13.23 72.47
CA PRO A 5 0.17 14.55 71.78
C PRO A 5 1.48 14.85 70.96
N ILE A 6 1.48 15.69 69.91
CA ILE A 6 1.70 17.17 69.80
C ILE A 6 3.08 17.68 70.28
N ALA A 7 3.83 18.29 69.35
CA ALA A 7 4.64 19.50 69.59
C ALA A 7 4.72 20.35 68.30
N ALA A 8 4.45 21.65 68.45
CA ALA A 8 4.42 22.68 67.42
C ALA A 8 5.43 23.79 67.77
N ALA A 9 5.98 24.48 66.75
CA ALA A 9 6.52 25.86 66.75
C ALA A 9 7.38 26.05 65.48
N ALA A 10 7.50 27.20 64.82
CA ALA A 10 6.81 28.48 64.83
C ALA A 10 7.27 29.23 63.55
N ALA A 11 6.45 30.18 63.10
CA ALA A 11 6.63 30.96 61.89
C ALA A 11 7.72 32.05 61.99
N LEU A 12 8.23 32.48 60.82
CA LEU A 12 8.71 33.85 60.61
C LEU A 12 8.30 34.32 59.22
N ALA A 13 7.54 35.42 59.20
CA ALA A 13 7.13 36.16 58.02
C ALA A 13 8.04 37.39 57.86
N THR A 14 8.37 37.74 56.62
CA THR A 14 8.66 39.12 56.23
C THR A 14 8.18 39.35 54.79
N ALA A 15 7.30 40.34 54.66
CA ALA A 15 6.83 40.89 53.41
C ALA A 15 7.68 42.11 53.03
N ALA A 16 7.91 42.33 51.73
CA ALA A 16 8.14 43.65 51.17
C ALA A 16 7.68 43.65 49.71
N ALA A 17 6.60 44.37 49.45
CA ALA A 17 6.11 44.69 48.12
C ALA A 17 6.78 45.98 47.61
N LEU A 18 7.14 46.02 46.34
CA LEU A 18 7.41 47.24 45.59
C LEU A 18 6.80 47.09 44.19
N LEU A 19 5.70 47.81 43.98
CA LEU A 19 5.09 48.09 42.69
C LEU A 19 5.77 49.32 42.09
N LEU A 20 6.20 49.23 40.83
CA LEU A 20 6.26 50.38 39.92
C LEU A 20 5.86 49.92 38.52
N ALA A 21 4.78 50.50 38.02
CA ALA A 21 4.30 50.37 36.66
C ALA A 21 5.02 51.35 35.73
N ALA A 22 5.33 50.94 34.50
CA ALA A 22 5.45 51.84 33.36
C ALA A 22 5.24 51.07 32.04
N CYS A 23 4.45 51.66 31.15
CA CYS A 23 3.96 51.16 29.87
C CYS A 23 5.04 51.05 28.77
N GLY A 24 4.85 50.09 27.85
CA GLY A 24 5.53 50.04 26.54
C GLY A 24 4.91 48.96 25.64
N THR A 25 4.47 49.34 24.44
CA THR A 25 3.69 48.59 23.42
C THR A 25 4.46 47.47 22.69
N PRO A 26 3.78 46.57 21.94
CA PRO A 26 4.34 45.30 21.47
C PRO A 26 5.21 45.44 20.22
N GLY A 27 6.40 44.81 20.26
CA GLY A 27 7.32 44.69 19.13
C GLY A 27 7.10 43.40 18.37
N SER A 28 6.64 43.54 17.13
CA SER A 28 6.54 42.53 16.08
C SER A 28 7.92 41.93 15.75
N GLY A 29 7.95 40.61 15.56
CA GLY A 29 9.13 39.86 15.12
C GLY A 29 8.70 38.58 14.42
N GLY A 30 8.03 38.73 13.27
CA GLY A 30 7.72 37.62 12.37
C GLY A 30 8.99 37.05 11.76
N GLY A 31 9.42 35.89 12.23
CA GLY A 31 10.38 35.04 11.54
C GLY A 31 9.63 34.21 10.51
N VAL A 32 9.65 34.65 9.25
CA VAL A 32 9.15 33.87 8.13
C VAL A 32 10.14 32.74 7.89
N ALA A 33 9.71 31.49 8.10
CA ALA A 33 10.41 30.33 7.56
C ALA A 33 10.45 30.50 6.05
N ALA A 34 11.65 30.63 5.49
CA ALA A 34 11.84 30.76 4.05
C ALA A 34 11.41 29.45 3.39
N THR A 35 10.19 29.43 2.84
CA THR A 35 9.78 28.47 1.83
C THR A 35 10.70 28.72 0.64
N THR A 36 11.59 27.77 0.34
CA THR A 36 12.27 27.73 -0.95
C THR A 36 11.20 27.52 -2.00
N ALA A 37 10.73 28.62 -2.60
CA ALA A 37 9.91 28.58 -3.79
C ALA A 37 10.73 27.90 -4.88
N ALA A 38 10.42 26.63 -5.15
CA ALA A 38 10.72 26.04 -6.43
C ALA A 38 10.16 26.98 -7.50
N THR A 39 10.95 27.24 -8.53
CA THR A 39 10.51 28.03 -9.69
C THR A 39 9.32 27.32 -10.29
N ALA A 40 8.12 27.87 -10.06
CA ALA A 40 6.89 27.35 -10.61
C ALA A 40 7.04 27.24 -12.13
N SER A 41 6.62 26.11 -12.68
CA SER A 41 6.27 26.06 -14.09
C SER A 41 5.32 27.23 -14.36
N GLY A 42 5.41 27.86 -15.53
CA GLY A 42 4.52 28.97 -15.89
C GLY A 42 3.03 28.59 -16.00
N ALA A 43 2.64 27.40 -15.52
CA ALA A 43 1.28 26.90 -15.48
C ALA A 43 0.48 27.55 -14.34
N ALA A 44 -0.82 27.72 -14.54
CA ALA A 44 -1.72 28.23 -13.53
C ALA A 44 -1.98 27.18 -12.43
N ALA A 45 -2.39 27.62 -11.24
CA ALA A 45 -2.88 26.71 -10.21
C ALA A 45 -4.10 25.93 -10.72
N CYS A 46 -4.13 24.62 -10.47
CA CYS A 46 -5.28 23.78 -10.80
C CYS A 46 -6.14 23.61 -9.55
N ALA A 47 -7.38 24.07 -9.62
CA ALA A 47 -8.34 23.91 -8.53
C ALA A 47 -8.86 22.46 -8.49
N PRO A 48 -9.22 21.94 -7.31
CA PRO A 48 -9.93 20.67 -7.23
C PRO A 48 -11.23 20.67 -8.05
N VAL A 49 -11.51 19.56 -8.74
CA VAL A 49 -12.75 19.37 -9.50
C VAL A 49 -13.51 18.18 -8.90
N LYS A 50 -14.74 18.43 -8.45
CA LYS A 50 -15.64 17.41 -7.90
C LYS A 50 -15.99 16.38 -8.98
N GLY A 51 -16.04 15.11 -8.61
CA GLY A 51 -16.38 14.02 -9.51
C GLY A 51 -16.64 12.71 -8.77
N ASP A 52 -17.56 11.88 -9.28
CA ASP A 52 -17.92 10.63 -8.60
C ASP A 52 -16.91 9.51 -8.88
N LYS A 53 -16.12 9.62 -9.95
CA LYS A 53 -15.15 8.62 -10.37
C LYS A 53 -13.73 9.13 -10.20
N LEU A 54 -12.88 8.28 -9.62
CA LEU A 54 -11.46 8.51 -9.54
C LEU A 54 -10.75 7.85 -10.73
N VAL A 55 -9.60 8.41 -11.10
CA VAL A 55 -8.66 7.84 -12.06
C VAL A 55 -7.27 7.93 -11.44
N VAL A 56 -6.60 6.79 -11.36
CA VAL A 56 -5.18 6.73 -10.96
C VAL A 56 -4.33 7.24 -12.11
N LEU A 57 -3.46 8.19 -11.81
CA LEU A 57 -2.46 8.68 -12.76
C LEU A 57 -1.29 7.69 -12.82
N THR A 58 -0.79 7.47 -14.03
CA THR A 58 0.38 6.60 -14.24
C THR A 58 1.62 7.23 -13.61
N ASP A 59 2.32 6.45 -12.79
CA ASP A 59 3.61 6.79 -12.17
C ASP A 59 4.76 6.58 -13.18
N ASP A 60 4.84 7.44 -14.20
CA ASP A 60 5.66 7.25 -15.40
C ASP A 60 7.18 7.36 -15.19
N LYS A 61 7.63 7.83 -14.01
CA LYS A 61 9.03 7.81 -13.57
C LYS A 61 9.29 6.76 -12.46
N GLY A 62 8.28 6.00 -12.03
CA GLY A 62 8.41 4.93 -11.02
C GLY A 62 8.82 5.45 -9.65
N LEU A 63 8.10 6.44 -9.09
CA LEU A 63 8.25 6.88 -7.70
C LEU A 63 7.98 5.75 -6.72
N GLN A 64 6.96 4.94 -6.99
CA GLN A 64 6.55 3.82 -6.16
C GLN A 64 7.32 2.57 -6.54
N ASN A 65 7.58 1.72 -5.54
CA ASN A 65 8.22 0.44 -5.78
C ASN A 65 7.21 -0.55 -6.35
N ALA A 66 7.64 -1.34 -7.34
CA ALA A 66 6.79 -2.26 -8.08
C ALA A 66 6.29 -3.41 -7.20
N ASP A 67 5.15 -3.21 -6.55
CA ASP A 67 4.54 -4.16 -5.62
C ASP A 67 3.54 -5.08 -6.34
N ASN A 68 4.06 -5.76 -7.35
CA ASN A 68 3.28 -6.71 -8.15
C ASN A 68 2.90 -7.94 -7.32
N VAL A 69 1.67 -8.42 -7.52
CA VAL A 69 1.22 -9.69 -6.92
C VAL A 69 2.02 -10.84 -7.52
N ILE A 70 2.60 -11.67 -6.66
CA ILE A 70 3.47 -12.80 -7.01
C ILE A 70 3.16 -14.03 -6.12
N PRO A 71 3.13 -15.26 -6.65
CA PRO A 71 3.04 -16.46 -5.83
C PRO A 71 4.35 -16.66 -5.06
N ALA A 72 4.30 -16.70 -3.73
CA ALA A 72 5.41 -17.17 -2.89
C ALA A 72 5.13 -18.59 -2.43
N VAL A 73 6.10 -19.49 -2.59
CA VAL A 73 5.94 -20.93 -2.38
C VAL A 73 7.09 -21.47 -1.54
N ASN A 74 6.80 -22.39 -0.63
CA ASN A 74 7.84 -23.15 0.05
C ASN A 74 8.69 -23.91 -0.98
N ALA A 75 10.02 -23.72 -0.98
CA ALA A 75 10.89 -24.27 -2.01
C ALA A 75 10.89 -25.81 -2.04
N ALA A 76 10.79 -26.47 -0.89
CA ALA A 76 10.73 -27.93 -0.82
C ALA A 76 9.41 -28.47 -1.38
N ALA A 77 8.30 -27.79 -1.11
CA ALA A 77 7.00 -28.12 -1.69
C ALA A 77 7.00 -27.95 -3.22
N ALA A 78 7.55 -26.84 -3.73
CA ALA A 78 7.69 -26.61 -5.17
C ALA A 78 8.58 -27.66 -5.85
N ALA A 79 9.67 -28.09 -5.19
CA ALA A 79 10.54 -29.14 -5.72
C ALA A 79 9.87 -30.53 -5.74
N ALA A 80 9.05 -30.83 -4.73
CA ALA A 80 8.26 -32.07 -4.67
C ALA A 80 7.08 -32.07 -5.65
N ASP A 81 6.67 -30.90 -6.13
CA ASP A 81 5.56 -30.73 -7.05
C ASP A 81 5.85 -29.73 -8.19
N PRO A 82 6.41 -30.20 -9.31
CA PRO A 82 6.72 -29.34 -10.45
C PRO A 82 5.51 -28.65 -11.11
N ALA A 83 4.28 -29.10 -10.84
CA ALA A 83 3.07 -28.50 -11.39
C ALA A 83 2.53 -27.32 -10.56
N LEU A 84 2.95 -27.20 -9.30
CA LEU A 84 2.40 -26.21 -8.36
C LEU A 84 2.61 -24.77 -8.84
N VAL A 85 3.85 -24.37 -9.09
CA VAL A 85 4.18 -22.99 -9.52
C VAL A 85 3.55 -22.66 -10.88
N PRO A 86 3.65 -23.51 -11.92
CA PRO A 86 2.99 -23.24 -13.20
C PRO A 86 1.47 -23.04 -13.11
N LEU A 87 0.78 -23.76 -12.21
CA LEU A 87 -0.66 -23.57 -11.98
C LEU A 87 -0.94 -22.20 -11.35
N LEU A 88 -0.16 -21.80 -10.33
CA LEU A 88 -0.29 -20.48 -9.73
C LEU A 88 0.04 -19.35 -10.71
N ASP A 89 1.01 -19.57 -11.60
CA ASP A 89 1.40 -18.60 -12.64
C ASP A 89 0.30 -18.35 -13.68
N THR A 90 -0.67 -19.27 -13.84
CA THR A 90 -1.85 -19.00 -14.68
C THR A 90 -2.68 -17.83 -14.12
N VAL A 91 -2.73 -17.70 -12.79
CA VAL A 91 -3.38 -16.57 -12.12
C VAL A 91 -2.59 -15.30 -12.40
N SER A 92 -1.26 -15.33 -12.23
CA SER A 92 -0.40 -14.19 -12.51
C SER A 92 -0.53 -13.69 -13.96
N ALA A 93 -0.60 -14.60 -14.92
CA ALA A 93 -0.76 -14.26 -16.34
C ALA A 93 -2.12 -13.62 -16.65
N SER A 94 -3.17 -13.98 -15.91
CA SER A 94 -4.51 -13.43 -16.09
C SER A 94 -4.73 -12.13 -15.33
N LEU A 95 -4.03 -11.92 -14.21
CA LEU A 95 -4.31 -10.84 -13.26
C LEU A 95 -3.58 -9.54 -13.64
N ASP A 96 -4.37 -8.49 -13.87
CA ASP A 96 -3.91 -7.10 -14.00
C ASP A 96 -4.59 -6.23 -12.93
N THR A 97 -4.12 -4.99 -12.75
CA THR A 97 -4.63 -4.11 -11.69
C THR A 97 -6.12 -3.81 -11.85
N THR A 98 -6.63 -3.71 -13.09
CA THR A 98 -8.08 -3.51 -13.32
C THR A 98 -8.91 -4.68 -12.83
N LYS A 99 -8.47 -5.91 -13.10
CA LYS A 99 -9.12 -7.11 -12.57
C LYS A 99 -9.01 -7.17 -11.05
N LEU A 100 -7.86 -6.86 -10.48
CA LEU A 100 -7.65 -6.84 -9.03
C LEU A 100 -8.59 -5.84 -8.33
N ILE A 101 -8.72 -4.62 -8.86
CA ILE A 101 -9.72 -3.63 -8.42
C ILE A 101 -11.14 -4.23 -8.43
N GLY A 102 -11.50 -4.95 -9.50
CA GLY A 102 -12.81 -5.60 -9.62
C GLY A 102 -13.05 -6.70 -8.56
N LEU A 103 -12.01 -7.48 -8.24
CA LEU A 103 -12.06 -8.47 -7.16
C LEU A 103 -12.25 -7.79 -5.81
N ASN A 104 -11.46 -6.77 -5.51
CA ASN A 104 -11.54 -6.02 -4.26
C ASN A 104 -12.88 -5.32 -4.07
N LYS A 105 -13.39 -4.66 -5.13
CA LYS A 105 -14.74 -4.08 -5.11
C LYS A 105 -15.80 -5.13 -4.72
N SER A 106 -15.71 -6.32 -5.33
CA SER A 106 -16.71 -7.37 -5.09
C SER A 106 -16.79 -7.78 -3.62
N VAL A 107 -15.66 -7.73 -2.90
CA VAL A 107 -15.59 -8.08 -1.48
C VAL A 107 -15.87 -6.88 -0.58
N ASP A 108 -15.13 -5.79 -0.77
CA ASP A 108 -15.12 -4.66 0.17
C ASP A 108 -16.40 -3.81 0.07
N ILE A 109 -16.92 -3.66 -1.15
CA ILE A 109 -18.06 -2.80 -1.46
C ILE A 109 -19.32 -3.63 -1.68
N ASP A 110 -19.26 -4.65 -2.55
CA ASP A 110 -20.44 -5.47 -2.88
C ASP A 110 -20.70 -6.58 -1.84
N ARG A 111 -19.82 -6.73 -0.84
CA ARG A 111 -19.96 -7.62 0.31
C ARG A 111 -20.13 -9.10 -0.04
N LYS A 112 -19.58 -9.54 -1.17
CA LYS A 112 -19.42 -10.96 -1.49
C LYS A 112 -18.31 -11.57 -0.65
N THR A 113 -18.36 -12.88 -0.44
CA THR A 113 -17.25 -13.59 0.21
C THR A 113 -16.08 -13.78 -0.75
N SER A 114 -14.85 -13.83 -0.23
CA SER A 114 -13.64 -14.11 -1.01
C SER A 114 -13.71 -15.41 -1.81
N SER A 115 -14.33 -16.45 -1.27
CA SER A 115 -14.48 -17.75 -1.95
C SER A 115 -15.47 -17.70 -3.13
N GLU A 116 -16.59 -16.97 -2.99
CA GLU A 116 -17.54 -16.74 -4.09
C GLU A 116 -16.90 -15.94 -5.23
N VAL A 117 -16.17 -14.88 -4.89
CA VAL A 117 -15.46 -14.03 -5.86
C VAL A 117 -14.37 -14.82 -6.58
N ALA A 118 -13.59 -15.62 -5.84
CA ALA A 118 -12.55 -16.47 -6.42
C ALA A 118 -13.11 -17.52 -7.39
N ALA A 119 -14.18 -18.23 -7.01
CA ALA A 119 -14.79 -19.25 -7.85
C ALA A 119 -15.35 -18.65 -9.16
N ALA A 120 -15.99 -17.47 -9.07
CA ALA A 120 -16.46 -16.74 -10.24
C ALA A 120 -15.29 -16.32 -11.15
N TYR A 121 -14.25 -15.71 -10.58
CA TYR A 121 -13.07 -15.27 -11.35
C TYR A 121 -12.37 -16.42 -12.07
N VAL A 122 -12.14 -17.55 -11.39
CA VAL A 122 -11.49 -18.73 -12.01
C VAL A 122 -12.32 -19.27 -13.17
N THR A 123 -13.65 -19.24 -13.07
CA THR A 123 -14.55 -19.66 -14.16
C THR A 123 -14.52 -18.67 -15.32
N ASP A 124 -14.72 -17.38 -15.03
CA ASP A 124 -14.85 -16.32 -16.05
C ASP A 124 -13.54 -16.06 -16.79
N ALA A 125 -12.40 -16.19 -16.11
CA ALA A 125 -11.08 -16.05 -16.68
C ALA A 125 -10.56 -17.34 -17.35
N GLY A 126 -11.32 -18.45 -17.28
CA GLY A 126 -10.93 -19.72 -17.90
C GLY A 126 -9.69 -20.37 -17.25
N LEU A 127 -9.51 -20.19 -15.94
CA LEU A 127 -8.34 -20.66 -15.17
C LEU A 127 -8.51 -22.09 -14.62
N THR A 128 -9.59 -22.77 -14.99
CA THR A 128 -9.79 -24.17 -14.64
C THR A 128 -8.74 -25.03 -15.34
N ALA A 129 -8.03 -25.86 -14.59
CA ALA A 129 -7.01 -26.74 -15.15
C ALA A 129 -7.62 -27.72 -16.17
N PRO A 130 -6.93 -27.98 -17.30
CA PRO A 130 -7.45 -28.89 -18.33
C PRO A 130 -7.45 -30.36 -17.89
N ASP A 131 -6.63 -30.71 -16.89
CA ASP A 131 -6.49 -32.05 -16.36
C ASP A 131 -6.61 -32.04 -14.82
N ALA A 132 -7.69 -32.61 -14.31
CA ALA A 132 -7.98 -32.72 -12.88
C ALA A 132 -7.19 -33.83 -12.17
N SER A 133 -6.30 -34.53 -12.86
CA SER A 133 -5.43 -35.55 -12.26
C SER A 133 -4.04 -35.02 -11.86
N VAL A 134 -3.67 -33.81 -12.30
CA VAL A 134 -2.36 -33.18 -12.07
C VAL A 134 -2.01 -33.11 -10.58
N GLY A 135 -2.98 -32.77 -9.74
CA GLY A 135 -2.80 -32.66 -8.30
C GLY A 135 -2.65 -34.00 -7.60
N GLY A 136 -3.20 -35.08 -8.16
CA GLY A 136 -3.12 -36.42 -7.58
C GLY A 136 -3.65 -36.53 -6.15
N GLY A 137 -4.57 -35.64 -5.74
CA GLY A 137 -5.10 -35.57 -4.38
C GLY A 137 -4.15 -34.99 -3.33
N ARG A 138 -2.98 -34.47 -3.73
CA ARG A 138 -2.01 -33.86 -2.82
C ARG A 138 -2.65 -32.73 -2.03
N HIS A 139 -2.35 -32.70 -0.73
CA HIS A 139 -2.84 -31.67 0.19
C HIS A 139 -1.90 -30.46 0.15
N VAL A 140 -2.49 -29.27 0.05
CA VAL A 140 -1.78 -27.99 0.05
C VAL A 140 -2.53 -26.99 0.92
N VAL A 141 -1.79 -26.13 1.62
CA VAL A 141 -2.35 -25.06 2.44
C VAL A 141 -1.93 -23.72 1.85
N ILE A 142 -2.91 -22.92 1.46
CA ILE A 142 -2.68 -21.57 0.95
C ILE A 142 -2.88 -20.59 2.10
N GLY A 143 -1.79 -19.92 2.49
CA GLY A 143 -1.83 -18.88 3.51
C GLY A 143 -2.51 -17.62 2.98
N ALA A 144 -3.16 -16.88 3.88
CA ALA A 144 -3.67 -15.55 3.63
C ALA A 144 -3.24 -14.60 4.77
N ALA A 145 -2.92 -13.37 4.39
CA ALA A 145 -2.76 -12.26 5.32
C ALA A 145 -4.12 -11.78 5.85
N ASN A 146 -4.12 -10.93 6.87
CA ASN A 146 -5.33 -10.44 7.54
C ASN A 146 -6.02 -9.27 6.82
N PHE A 147 -6.17 -9.35 5.50
CA PHE A 147 -6.93 -8.38 4.70
C PHE A 147 -7.60 -9.04 3.49
N SER A 148 -8.62 -8.37 2.94
CA SER A 148 -9.56 -8.94 1.97
C SER A 148 -8.92 -9.31 0.64
N GLU A 149 -8.04 -8.48 0.09
CA GLU A 149 -7.35 -8.79 -1.18
C GLU A 149 -6.51 -10.07 -1.05
N SER A 150 -5.66 -10.18 -0.02
CA SER A 150 -4.86 -11.39 0.22
C SER A 150 -5.75 -12.63 0.40
N ALA A 151 -6.82 -12.55 1.20
CA ALA A 151 -7.76 -13.66 1.37
C ALA A 151 -8.42 -14.08 0.05
N THR A 152 -8.77 -13.11 -0.80
CA THR A 152 -9.39 -13.36 -2.11
C THR A 152 -8.41 -13.99 -3.08
N LEU A 153 -7.18 -13.49 -3.16
CA LEU A 153 -6.13 -14.07 -3.99
C LEU A 153 -5.76 -15.50 -3.53
N SER A 154 -5.75 -15.77 -2.22
CA SER A 154 -5.52 -17.12 -1.68
C SER A 154 -6.63 -18.09 -2.07
N GLU A 155 -7.90 -17.65 -2.07
CA GLU A 155 -9.01 -18.46 -2.58
C GLU A 155 -8.93 -18.65 -4.11
N VAL A 156 -8.45 -17.68 -4.87
CA VAL A 156 -8.20 -17.84 -6.32
C VAL A 156 -7.14 -18.92 -6.56
N TYR A 157 -6.02 -18.87 -5.84
CA TYR A 157 -4.97 -19.89 -5.90
C TYR A 157 -5.53 -21.28 -5.53
N ALA A 158 -6.29 -21.37 -4.42
CA ALA A 158 -6.90 -22.62 -4.00
C ALA A 158 -7.92 -23.15 -5.01
N ALA A 159 -8.73 -22.28 -5.64
CA ALA A 159 -9.70 -22.68 -6.66
C ALA A 159 -9.04 -23.24 -7.92
N VAL A 160 -7.96 -22.62 -8.41
CA VAL A 160 -7.16 -23.16 -9.53
C VAL A 160 -6.58 -24.53 -9.16
N LEU A 161 -5.96 -24.65 -7.98
CA LEU A 161 -5.39 -25.93 -7.53
C LEU A 161 -6.46 -27.02 -7.33
N ARG A 162 -7.61 -26.69 -6.73
CA ARG A 162 -8.75 -27.63 -6.61
C ARG A 162 -9.21 -28.12 -7.98
N SER A 163 -9.26 -27.23 -8.98
CA SER A 163 -9.62 -27.63 -10.35
C SER A 163 -8.62 -28.60 -10.99
N ALA A 164 -7.35 -28.54 -10.58
CA ALA A 164 -6.30 -29.46 -11.00
C ALA A 164 -6.26 -30.77 -10.17
N GLY A 165 -7.18 -30.97 -9.22
CA GLY A 165 -7.26 -32.19 -8.41
C GLY A 165 -6.45 -32.19 -7.11
N TYR A 166 -6.07 -31.02 -6.61
CA TYR A 166 -5.47 -30.87 -5.29
C TYR A 166 -6.54 -30.82 -4.19
N THR A 167 -6.18 -31.26 -2.98
CA THR A 167 -6.94 -30.91 -1.77
C THR A 167 -6.36 -29.61 -1.21
N ALA A 168 -6.88 -28.46 -1.64
CA ALA A 168 -6.38 -27.15 -1.21
C ALA A 168 -7.24 -26.52 -0.12
N ASP A 169 -6.62 -26.17 1.00
CA ASP A 169 -7.23 -25.39 2.09
C ASP A 169 -6.70 -23.96 2.07
N VAL A 170 -7.53 -23.00 2.49
CA VAL A 170 -7.13 -21.61 2.70
C VAL A 170 -7.12 -21.32 4.20
N GLN A 171 -6.04 -20.71 4.69
CA GLN A 171 -5.92 -20.35 6.10
C GLN A 171 -5.42 -18.91 6.26
N THR A 172 -6.24 -18.06 6.88
CA THR A 172 -5.81 -16.75 7.35
C THR A 172 -4.96 -16.91 8.60
N ILE A 173 -3.71 -16.47 8.55
CA ILE A 173 -2.74 -16.67 9.65
C ILE A 173 -2.46 -15.36 10.40
N GLY A 174 -2.60 -14.21 9.74
CA GLY A 174 -2.38 -12.91 10.38
C GLY A 174 -1.46 -12.02 9.55
N ASN A 175 -0.53 -11.35 10.21
CA ASN A 175 0.48 -10.51 9.58
C ASN A 175 1.65 -11.34 9.01
N ARG A 176 2.49 -10.67 8.21
CA ARG A 176 3.64 -11.26 7.53
C ARG A 176 4.65 -11.88 8.48
N GLU A 177 4.85 -11.26 9.64
CA GLU A 177 5.71 -11.78 10.71
C GLU A 177 5.24 -13.14 11.22
N THR A 178 3.96 -13.48 11.06
CA THR A 178 3.39 -14.75 11.49
C THR A 178 3.29 -15.76 10.36
N TYR A 179 2.77 -15.38 9.18
CA TYR A 179 2.58 -16.35 8.10
C TYR A 179 3.87 -16.68 7.34
N LEU A 180 4.85 -15.77 7.27
CA LEU A 180 6.07 -16.03 6.52
C LEU A 180 6.92 -17.14 7.16
N PRO A 181 7.13 -17.20 8.48
CA PRO A 181 7.72 -18.37 9.13
C PRO A 181 6.95 -19.69 8.89
N ALA A 182 5.62 -19.63 8.79
CA ALA A 182 4.80 -20.79 8.44
C ALA A 182 5.05 -21.25 6.99
N LEU A 183 5.28 -20.31 6.07
CA LEU A 183 5.64 -20.61 4.68
C LEU A 183 7.05 -21.22 4.58
N GLU A 184 8.03 -20.61 5.24
CA GLU A 184 9.41 -21.07 5.26
C GLU A 184 9.55 -22.49 5.84
N SER A 185 8.79 -22.78 6.90
CA SER A 185 8.77 -24.12 7.52
C SER A 185 7.93 -25.15 6.76
N GLY A 186 7.14 -24.73 5.77
CA GLY A 186 6.25 -25.59 4.99
C GLY A 186 4.93 -25.94 5.69
N GLN A 187 4.61 -25.29 6.81
CA GLN A 187 3.29 -25.37 7.44
C GLN A 187 2.20 -24.81 6.49
N ILE A 188 2.52 -23.76 5.74
CA ILE A 188 1.77 -23.37 4.55
C ILE A 188 2.60 -23.64 3.30
N THR A 189 1.92 -24.02 2.23
CA THR A 189 2.52 -24.40 0.95
C THR A 189 2.83 -23.17 0.10
N ALA A 190 1.86 -22.25 -0.02
CA ALA A 190 1.97 -21.06 -0.84
C ALA A 190 1.15 -19.90 -0.25
N THR A 191 1.42 -18.67 -0.68
CA THR A 191 0.64 -17.47 -0.38
C THR A 191 0.79 -16.48 -1.53
N PRO A 192 -0.24 -15.68 -1.89
CA PRO A 192 -0.03 -14.47 -2.65
C PRO A 192 0.82 -13.50 -1.83
N GLU A 193 1.80 -12.88 -2.47
CA GLU A 193 2.67 -11.88 -1.88
C GLU A 193 2.88 -10.71 -2.83
N TYR A 194 3.50 -9.65 -2.31
CA TYR A 194 3.70 -8.39 -3.00
C TYR A 194 5.20 -8.14 -3.15
N ALA A 195 5.65 -8.03 -4.40
CA ALA A 195 7.04 -8.24 -4.74
C ALA A 195 8.01 -7.28 -4.04
N ALA A 196 7.72 -5.97 -4.03
CA ALA A 196 8.58 -4.97 -3.43
C ALA A 196 8.56 -5.05 -1.90
N THR A 197 7.38 -5.16 -1.31
CA THR A 197 7.21 -5.21 0.14
C THR A 197 7.85 -6.47 0.72
N LEU A 198 7.69 -7.63 0.07
CA LEU A 198 8.34 -8.86 0.50
C LEU A 198 9.86 -8.79 0.30
N ALA A 199 10.35 -8.19 -0.78
CA ALA A 199 11.79 -8.02 -1.00
C ALA A 199 12.42 -7.23 0.15
N GLU A 200 11.82 -6.11 0.57
CA GLU A 200 12.34 -5.32 1.69
C GLU A 200 12.23 -6.02 3.04
N PHE A 201 11.14 -6.77 3.24
CA PHE A 201 10.97 -7.57 4.45
C PHE A 201 12.07 -8.63 4.58
N LEU A 202 12.33 -9.39 3.51
CA LEU A 202 13.38 -10.40 3.48
C LEU A 202 14.78 -9.77 3.51
N ASN A 203 14.98 -8.62 2.85
CA ASN A 203 16.24 -7.89 2.90
C ASN A 203 16.59 -7.49 4.34
N THR A 204 15.61 -6.97 5.08
CA THR A 204 15.78 -6.64 6.50
C THR A 204 16.09 -7.88 7.35
N LYS A 205 15.43 -9.00 7.07
CA LYS A 205 15.65 -10.28 7.77
C LYS A 205 17.04 -10.87 7.51
N VAL A 206 17.49 -10.87 6.25
CA VAL A 206 18.73 -11.51 5.80
C VAL A 206 19.94 -10.61 6.02
N ASN A 207 19.82 -9.32 5.69
CA ASN A 207 20.92 -8.35 5.68
C ASN A 207 20.87 -7.36 6.86
N GLY A 208 19.82 -7.40 7.69
CA GLY A 208 19.65 -6.57 8.88
C GLY A 208 18.84 -5.29 8.65
N ALA A 209 18.37 -4.67 9.73
CA ALA A 209 17.46 -3.51 9.71
C ALA A 209 18.04 -2.22 9.10
N SER A 210 19.35 -2.17 8.88
CA SER A 210 20.03 -1.04 8.22
C SER A 210 20.44 -1.36 6.78
N ALA A 211 19.99 -2.48 6.22
CA ALA A 211 20.25 -2.82 4.83
C ALA A 211 19.71 -1.73 3.89
N SER A 212 20.46 -1.42 2.83
CA SER A 212 19.96 -0.52 1.80
C SER A 212 18.78 -1.16 1.08
N PRO A 213 17.73 -0.39 0.71
CA PRO A 213 16.60 -0.90 -0.06
C PRO A 213 17.05 -1.59 -1.36
N VAL A 214 16.33 -2.65 -1.72
CA VAL A 214 16.59 -3.47 -2.92
C VAL A 214 15.43 -3.41 -3.91
N ALA A 215 14.23 -3.03 -3.46
CA ALA A 215 13.07 -2.84 -4.30
C ALA A 215 13.14 -1.47 -5.01
N SER A 216 12.56 -1.43 -6.20
CA SER A 216 12.44 -0.23 -7.02
C SER A 216 11.17 -0.28 -7.87
N GLY A 217 10.89 0.78 -8.63
CA GLY A 217 9.82 0.78 -9.64
C GLY A 217 10.09 -0.16 -10.85
N ASP A 218 11.27 -0.78 -10.96
CA ASP A 218 11.55 -1.81 -11.95
C ASP A 218 11.17 -3.19 -11.39
N VAL A 219 10.07 -3.75 -11.90
CA VAL A 219 9.55 -5.07 -11.48
C VAL A 219 10.58 -6.19 -11.66
N LYS A 220 11.39 -6.16 -12.73
CA LYS A 220 12.36 -7.22 -13.00
C LYS A 220 13.51 -7.14 -12.00
N ALA A 221 14.01 -5.94 -11.72
CA ALA A 221 15.04 -5.73 -10.71
C ALA A 221 14.55 -6.16 -9.32
N THR A 222 13.33 -5.73 -8.94
CA THR A 222 12.70 -6.06 -7.66
C THR A 222 12.50 -7.57 -7.51
N VAL A 223 11.94 -8.26 -8.51
CA VAL A 223 11.71 -9.72 -8.47
C VAL A 223 13.03 -10.50 -8.48
N THR A 224 14.07 -10.00 -9.15
CA THR A 224 15.41 -10.62 -9.11
C THR A 224 16.01 -10.56 -7.70
N ALA A 225 15.93 -9.39 -7.05
CA ALA A 225 16.37 -9.23 -5.67
C ALA A 225 15.56 -10.10 -4.71
N LEU A 226 14.22 -10.11 -4.86
CA LEU A 226 13.32 -10.95 -4.09
C LEU A 226 13.69 -12.43 -4.21
N THR A 227 13.90 -12.92 -5.43
CA THR A 227 14.26 -14.33 -5.69
C THR A 227 15.56 -14.70 -4.97
N THR A 228 16.59 -13.85 -5.07
CA THR A 228 17.88 -14.08 -4.40
C THR A 228 17.73 -14.14 -2.87
N LEU A 229 16.91 -13.27 -2.30
CA LEU A 229 16.64 -13.25 -0.86
C LEU A 229 15.82 -14.47 -0.41
N GLY A 230 14.82 -14.89 -1.20
CA GLY A 230 13.97 -16.04 -0.90
C GLY A 230 14.73 -17.36 -0.89
N GLU A 231 15.70 -17.55 -1.79
CA GLU A 231 16.57 -18.74 -1.79
C GLU A 231 17.27 -18.92 -0.43
N GLY A 232 17.70 -17.82 0.19
CA GLY A 232 18.35 -17.82 1.51
C GLY A 232 17.45 -18.25 2.68
N VAL A 233 16.12 -18.24 2.49
CA VAL A 233 15.13 -18.60 3.52
C VAL A 233 14.23 -19.78 3.11
N GLY A 234 14.59 -20.50 2.05
CA GLY A 234 13.84 -21.69 1.60
C GLY A 234 12.53 -21.38 0.88
N LEU A 235 12.46 -20.22 0.22
CA LEU A 235 11.31 -19.80 -0.59
C LEU A 235 11.68 -19.78 -2.08
N THR A 236 10.68 -20.03 -2.91
CA THR A 236 10.73 -19.79 -4.36
C THR A 236 9.49 -18.99 -4.77
N PHE A 237 9.56 -18.35 -5.93
CA PHE A 237 8.52 -17.46 -6.41
C PHE A 237 8.09 -17.84 -7.82
N GLY A 238 6.80 -17.65 -8.10
CA GLY A 238 6.26 -17.74 -9.45
C GLY A 238 6.53 -16.48 -10.27
N ALA A 239 5.83 -16.36 -11.39
CA ALA A 239 5.80 -15.15 -12.19
C ALA A 239 5.03 -14.03 -11.46
N ALA A 240 5.59 -12.82 -11.48
CA ALA A 240 4.85 -11.63 -11.06
C ALA A 240 3.73 -11.33 -12.06
N SER A 241 2.55 -11.02 -11.54
CA SER A 241 1.40 -10.57 -12.34
C SER A 241 1.58 -9.13 -12.82
N ALA A 242 0.75 -8.69 -13.75
CA ALA A 242 0.66 -7.27 -14.10
C ALA A 242 -0.05 -6.43 -13.01
N ALA A 243 -0.76 -7.09 -12.09
CA ALA A 243 -1.49 -6.45 -11.02
C ALA A 243 -0.56 -5.95 -9.93
N GLN A 244 -0.81 -4.73 -9.48
CA GLN A 244 -0.06 -4.05 -8.44
C GLN A 244 -1.02 -3.59 -7.34
N ASP A 245 -0.63 -3.83 -6.09
CA ASP A 245 -1.20 -3.19 -4.90
C ASP A 245 -0.09 -2.35 -4.26
N GLN A 246 -0.03 -1.10 -4.67
CA GLN A 246 0.95 -0.13 -4.20
C GLN A 246 0.27 1.21 -3.96
N ASN A 247 0.96 2.10 -3.27
CA ASN A 247 0.59 3.51 -3.24
C ASN A 247 0.42 4.04 -4.67
N ALA A 248 -0.61 4.84 -4.89
CA ALA A 248 -0.89 5.47 -6.16
C ALA A 248 -1.52 6.84 -5.93
N PHE A 249 -1.60 7.66 -6.97
CA PHE A 249 -2.19 8.98 -6.87
C PHE A 249 -3.36 9.11 -7.83
N ALA A 250 -4.52 9.46 -7.26
CA ALA A 250 -5.75 9.58 -8.01
C ALA A 250 -6.25 11.02 -8.04
N VAL A 251 -6.86 11.36 -9.18
CA VAL A 251 -7.64 12.59 -9.39
C VAL A 251 -9.06 12.19 -9.77
N THR A 252 -10.01 13.12 -9.80
CA THR A 252 -11.32 12.82 -10.39
C THR A 252 -11.21 12.67 -11.91
N ARG A 253 -12.09 11.88 -12.52
CA ARG A 253 -12.15 11.74 -13.98
C ARG A 253 -12.38 13.09 -14.66
N GLU A 254 -13.23 13.91 -14.05
CA GLU A 254 -13.56 15.25 -14.49
C GLU A 254 -12.31 16.14 -14.48
N PHE A 255 -11.52 16.13 -13.40
CA PHE A 255 -10.23 16.81 -13.33
C PHE A 255 -9.26 16.33 -14.43
N ALA A 256 -9.13 15.02 -14.60
CA ALA A 256 -8.24 14.43 -15.60
C ALA A 256 -8.62 14.86 -17.03
N GLN A 257 -9.92 14.90 -17.34
CA GLN A 257 -10.43 15.33 -18.64
C GLN A 257 -10.28 16.84 -18.87
N GLU A 258 -10.54 17.64 -17.84
CA GLU A 258 -10.41 19.10 -17.90
C GLU A 258 -8.96 19.52 -18.21
N HIS A 259 -7.99 18.86 -17.58
CA HIS A 259 -6.57 19.18 -17.73
C HIS A 259 -5.82 18.30 -18.75
N GLY A 260 -6.49 17.27 -19.30
CA GLY A 260 -5.89 16.36 -20.28
C GLY A 260 -4.73 15.53 -19.72
N VAL A 261 -4.84 15.07 -18.47
CA VAL A 261 -3.76 14.38 -17.75
C VAL A 261 -4.06 12.90 -17.52
N THR A 262 -3.06 12.06 -17.75
CA THR A 262 -3.10 10.61 -17.52
C THR A 262 -1.88 10.09 -16.74
N THR A 263 -0.83 10.91 -16.65
CA THR A 263 0.42 10.59 -15.93
C THR A 263 0.75 11.68 -14.89
N LEU A 264 1.62 11.34 -13.94
CA LEU A 264 2.13 12.30 -12.95
C LEU A 264 2.99 13.39 -13.61
N SER A 265 3.77 13.06 -14.65
CA SER A 265 4.53 14.07 -15.41
C SER A 265 3.63 15.04 -16.17
N GLU A 266 2.53 14.55 -16.78
CA GLU A 266 1.56 15.42 -17.44
C GLU A 266 0.87 16.35 -16.45
N LEU A 267 0.53 15.86 -15.26
CA LEU A 267 0.00 16.68 -14.18
C LEU A 267 0.95 17.81 -13.79
N ALA A 268 2.25 17.51 -13.66
CA ALA A 268 3.27 18.51 -13.32
C ALA A 268 3.44 19.58 -14.42
N ALA A 269 3.26 19.19 -15.69
CA ALA A 269 3.32 20.13 -16.81
C ALA A 269 2.05 20.99 -16.93
N ALA A 270 0.89 20.43 -16.61
CA ALA A 270 -0.40 21.09 -16.75
C ALA A 270 -0.72 22.06 -15.60
N CYS A 271 -0.22 21.79 -14.38
CA CYS A 271 -0.62 22.48 -13.17
C CYS A 271 0.56 23.14 -12.44
N GLY A 272 0.41 24.43 -12.09
CA GLY A 272 1.43 25.20 -11.38
C GLY A 272 1.42 25.01 -9.86
N SER A 273 0.25 24.77 -9.25
CA SER A 273 0.12 24.32 -7.86
C SER A 273 -1.20 23.56 -7.65
N LEU A 274 -1.20 22.63 -6.69
CA LEU A 274 -2.32 21.72 -6.38
C LEU A 274 -2.62 21.67 -4.88
N VAL A 275 -3.77 21.09 -4.53
CA VAL A 275 -4.07 20.64 -3.16
C VAL A 275 -3.93 19.12 -3.11
N LEU A 276 -3.06 18.61 -2.24
CA LEU A 276 -2.83 17.18 -2.04
C LEU A 276 -3.58 16.67 -0.81
N ALA A 277 -4.24 15.53 -0.94
CA ALA A 277 -4.80 14.78 0.18
C ALA A 277 -3.96 13.53 0.49
N GLY A 278 -3.71 13.28 1.78
CA GLY A 278 -2.93 12.14 2.23
C GLY A 278 -3.07 11.89 3.73
N PRO A 279 -2.47 10.80 4.24
CA PRO A 279 -2.26 10.60 5.68
C PRO A 279 -1.35 11.69 6.26
N ALA A 280 -1.45 11.94 7.57
CA ALA A 280 -0.74 13.03 8.24
C ALA A 280 0.78 13.03 8.01
N GLU A 281 1.38 11.86 7.79
CA GLU A 281 2.79 11.67 7.52
C GLU A 281 3.21 11.98 6.07
N CYS A 282 2.27 12.05 5.11
CA CYS A 282 2.58 12.20 3.69
C CYS A 282 3.55 13.36 3.37
N PRO A 283 3.47 14.55 4.02
CA PRO A 283 4.43 15.64 3.81
C PRO A 283 5.89 15.28 4.10
N GLU A 284 6.15 14.24 4.89
CA GLU A 284 7.49 13.83 5.32
C GLU A 284 7.96 12.54 4.64
N ARG A 285 7.07 11.82 3.93
CA ARG A 285 7.37 10.49 3.38
C ARG A 285 7.98 10.60 1.98
N PRO A 286 9.17 10.00 1.73
CA PRO A 286 9.84 10.08 0.42
C PRO A 286 9.00 9.60 -0.76
N PHE A 287 8.12 8.61 -0.54
CA PHE A 287 7.20 8.08 -1.55
C PHE A 287 5.84 8.80 -1.60
N CYS A 288 5.71 9.96 -0.95
CA CYS A 288 4.50 10.79 -0.99
C CYS A 288 4.86 12.20 -1.49
N GLN A 289 4.55 13.26 -0.76
CA GLN A 289 4.75 14.63 -1.22
C GLN A 289 6.19 14.96 -1.62
N PRO A 290 7.23 14.71 -0.80
CA PRO A 290 8.63 14.94 -1.20
C PRO A 290 9.03 14.25 -2.51
N GLY A 291 8.49 13.06 -2.77
CA GLY A 291 8.72 12.30 -3.99
C GLY A 291 8.07 12.94 -5.21
N LEU A 292 6.80 13.36 -5.07
CA LEU A 292 6.08 14.08 -6.11
C LEU A 292 6.78 15.39 -6.48
N GLU A 293 7.26 16.13 -5.48
CA GLU A 293 7.98 17.39 -5.70
C GLU A 293 9.34 17.15 -6.37
N SER A 294 10.18 16.28 -5.81
CA SER A 294 11.55 16.10 -6.29
C SER A 294 11.65 15.34 -7.62
N LYS A 295 10.78 14.36 -7.85
CA LYS A 295 10.84 13.48 -9.03
C LYS A 295 10.04 14.00 -10.21
N TYR A 296 8.90 14.63 -9.94
CA TYR A 296 7.99 15.14 -10.96
C TYR A 296 8.02 16.66 -11.11
N GLY A 297 8.46 17.40 -10.10
CA GLY A 297 8.35 18.86 -10.09
C GLY A 297 6.93 19.34 -9.80
N LEU A 298 6.08 18.49 -9.21
CA LEU A 298 4.77 18.92 -8.72
C LEU A 298 4.94 19.92 -7.58
N ALA A 299 4.03 20.89 -7.49
CA ALA A 299 4.01 21.86 -6.40
C ALA A 299 2.64 21.85 -5.71
N PHE A 300 2.65 21.97 -4.39
CA PHE A 300 1.44 21.95 -3.58
C PHE A 300 1.27 23.26 -2.84
N SER A 301 0.12 23.91 -3.03
CA SER A 301 -0.25 25.13 -2.31
C SER A 301 -0.85 24.84 -0.94
N ASP A 302 -1.41 23.64 -0.75
CA ASP A 302 -1.99 23.20 0.51
C ASP A 302 -1.96 21.67 0.61
N PHE A 303 -2.00 21.15 1.83
CA PHE A 303 -2.08 19.73 2.14
C PHE A 303 -3.27 19.46 3.07
N LYS A 304 -4.10 18.47 2.74
CA LYS A 304 -5.24 18.05 3.53
C LYS A 304 -5.01 16.66 4.11
N SER A 305 -5.00 16.58 5.44
CA SER A 305 -4.83 15.33 6.16
C SER A 305 -6.16 14.59 6.31
N TYR A 306 -6.18 13.31 5.92
CA TYR A 306 -7.30 12.39 6.16
C TYR A 306 -6.78 11.01 6.59
N ASP A 307 -7.63 10.22 7.23
CA ASP A 307 -7.39 8.77 7.36
C ASP A 307 -7.35 8.15 5.95
N PHE A 308 -6.49 7.16 5.74
CA PHE A 308 -6.17 6.64 4.39
C PHE A 308 -7.41 6.27 3.56
N GLY A 309 -8.35 5.53 4.17
CA GLY A 309 -9.59 5.11 3.49
C GLY A 309 -10.58 6.22 3.15
N LEU A 310 -10.36 7.46 3.62
CA LEU A 310 -11.22 8.63 3.35
C LEU A 310 -10.65 9.56 2.26
N ILE A 311 -9.39 9.34 1.84
CA ILE A 311 -8.71 10.23 0.89
C ILE A 311 -9.43 10.24 -0.46
N GLY A 312 -9.87 9.08 -0.94
CA GLY A 312 -10.61 8.98 -2.20
C GLY A 312 -11.89 9.82 -2.20
N ASP A 313 -12.65 9.78 -1.09
CA ASP A 313 -13.88 10.57 -0.95
C ASP A 313 -13.61 12.07 -0.86
N ALA A 314 -12.53 12.48 -0.19
CA ALA A 314 -12.11 13.88 -0.16
C ALA A 314 -11.79 14.41 -1.57
N VAL A 315 -11.12 13.61 -2.41
CA VAL A 315 -10.85 13.96 -3.82
C VAL A 315 -12.17 14.01 -4.61
N ARG A 316 -13.06 13.02 -4.46
CA ARG A 316 -14.38 13.03 -5.13
C ARG A 316 -15.21 14.26 -4.78
N HIS A 317 -15.15 14.73 -3.53
CA HIS A 317 -15.87 15.92 -3.08
C HIS A 317 -15.21 17.25 -3.48
N GLY A 318 -14.04 17.22 -4.13
CA GLY A 318 -13.32 18.42 -4.53
C GLY A 318 -12.65 19.14 -3.36
N GLU A 319 -12.33 18.43 -2.28
CA GLU A 319 -11.57 18.99 -1.15
C GLU A 319 -10.06 19.05 -1.45
N ALA A 320 -9.60 18.17 -2.33
CA ALA A 320 -8.25 18.13 -2.89
C ALA A 320 -8.28 17.75 -4.36
N ALA A 321 -7.27 18.18 -5.13
CA ALA A 321 -7.18 17.88 -6.56
C ALA A 321 -6.62 16.48 -6.83
N ILE A 322 -5.70 16.04 -5.96
CA ILE A 322 -4.99 14.76 -6.05
C ILE A 322 -4.93 14.14 -4.65
N GLY A 323 -5.05 12.82 -4.56
CA GLY A 323 -4.97 12.09 -3.29
C GLY A 323 -4.17 10.80 -3.40
N LEU A 324 -3.50 10.43 -2.30
CA LEU A 324 -2.86 9.13 -2.13
C LEU A 324 -3.93 8.04 -1.92
N VAL A 325 -3.91 7.00 -2.75
CA VAL A 325 -4.78 5.81 -2.68
C VAL A 325 -3.96 4.54 -2.88
N LEU A 326 -4.57 3.35 -2.76
CA LEU A 326 -3.97 2.11 -3.26
C LEU A 326 -4.36 1.90 -4.72
N SER A 327 -3.43 1.39 -5.54
CA SER A 327 -3.66 1.12 -6.96
C SER A 327 -4.72 0.05 -7.21
N SER A 328 -4.97 -0.82 -6.23
CA SER A 328 -5.97 -1.89 -6.31
C SER A 328 -7.27 -1.58 -5.54
N ASP A 329 -7.43 -0.37 -4.98
CA ASP A 329 -8.61 -0.01 -4.19
C ASP A 329 -9.91 -0.24 -4.99
N GLY A 330 -10.85 -1.01 -4.42
CA GLY A 330 -12.10 -1.39 -5.09
C GLY A 330 -12.99 -0.19 -5.48
N SER A 331 -12.83 0.95 -4.82
CA SER A 331 -13.57 2.18 -5.14
C SER A 331 -13.08 2.86 -6.43
N LEU A 332 -11.97 2.39 -7.01
CA LEU A 332 -11.48 2.79 -8.33
C LEU A 332 -12.20 2.07 -9.47
N ALA A 333 -13.01 1.04 -9.19
CA ALA A 333 -13.74 0.34 -10.22
C ALA A 333 -14.75 1.28 -10.88
N SER A 334 -14.72 1.34 -12.21
CA SER A 334 -15.50 2.27 -13.02
C SER A 334 -16.91 1.81 -13.32
#